data_AF-A0A4U8TNZ8-F1
#
_entry.id   AF-A0A4U8TNZ8-F1
#
_cell.length_a   1.000
_cell.length_b   1.000
_cell.length_c   1.000
_cell.angle_alpha   90.00
_cell.angle_beta   90.00
_cell.angle_gamma   90.00
#
_symmetry.space_group_name_H-M   'P 1'
#
loop_
_entity.id
_entity.type
_entity.pdbx_description
1 polymer ?
#
loop_
_entity_poly.entity_id
_entity_poly.type
_entity_poly.pdbx_seq_one_letter_code
_entity_poly.pdbx_strand_id
1 'polypeptide(L)'
;MQLEIQAPAFKEIQKDFDRKTQEQIIEKLAYFAQNYESIIQTKNVEKLQNSDVYKYRLSLDIRAIFITYYEYENGIIVILSVTSRQNAYKSTKMQKYENLANDFLKSHKTPKKEIK
;
A
#
# COMPACT_ATOMS: atom_id res chain seq x y z
N MET A 1 3.50 10.30 -8.36
CA MET A 1 3.98 9.61 -7.14
C MET A 1 4.85 8.44 -7.55
N GLN A 2 5.90 8.12 -6.78
CA GLN A 2 6.61 6.85 -6.91
C GLN A 2 5.79 5.71 -6.30
N LEU A 3 5.96 4.48 -6.79
CA LEU A 3 5.36 3.27 -6.23
C LEU A 3 6.44 2.40 -5.58
N GLU A 4 6.22 1.97 -4.35
CA GLU A 4 7.02 0.97 -3.66
C GLU A 4 6.13 -0.16 -3.16
N ILE A 5 6.46 -1.41 -3.49
CA ILE A 5 5.73 -2.59 -3.03
C ILE A 5 6.58 -3.30 -1.98
N GLN A 6 6.09 -3.33 -0.73
CA GLN A 6 6.81 -3.99 0.36
C GLN A 6 6.88 -5.50 0.14
N ALA A 7 7.94 -6.13 0.64
CA ALA A 7 8.16 -7.57 0.50
C ALA A 7 6.97 -8.44 0.98
N PRO A 8 6.25 -8.12 2.09
CA PRO A 8 5.03 -8.83 2.47
C PRO A 8 3.92 -8.74 1.41
N ALA A 9 3.69 -7.55 0.85
CA ALA A 9 2.70 -7.36 -0.22
C ALA A 9 3.07 -8.15 -1.47
N PHE A 10 4.35 -8.11 -1.85
CA PHE A 10 4.84 -8.85 -3.01
C PHE A 10 4.65 -10.37 -2.83
N LYS A 11 4.95 -10.90 -1.65
CA LYS A 11 4.71 -12.32 -1.30
C LYS A 11 3.23 -12.68 -1.36
N GLU A 12 2.35 -11.81 -0.87
CA GLU A 12 0.89 -12.01 -0.93
C GLU A 12 0.41 -12.05 -2.40
N ILE A 13 0.90 -11.13 -3.25
CA ILE A 13 0.60 -11.13 -4.69
C ILE A 13 1.00 -12.46 -5.33
N GLN A 14 2.22 -12.93 -5.09
CA GLN A 14 2.73 -14.16 -5.71
C GLN A 14 2.05 -15.43 -5.21
N LYS A 15 1.68 -15.48 -3.92
CA LYS A 15 1.13 -16.66 -3.28
C LYS A 15 -0.38 -16.82 -3.51
N ASP A 16 -1.12 -15.72 -3.46
CA ASP A 16 -2.59 -15.78 -3.33
C ASP A 16 -3.31 -15.61 -4.67
N PHE A 17 -2.60 -15.28 -5.76
CA PHE A 17 -3.18 -14.98 -7.06
C PHE A 17 -2.49 -15.73 -8.19
N ASP A 18 -3.23 -16.07 -9.26
CA ASP A 18 -2.66 -16.63 -10.48
C ASP A 18 -1.82 -15.61 -11.26
N ARG A 19 -0.97 -16.07 -12.17
CA ARG A 19 -0.03 -15.22 -12.92
C ARG A 19 -0.71 -14.06 -13.66
N LYS A 20 -1.86 -14.31 -14.30
CA LYS A 20 -2.58 -13.26 -15.05
C LYS A 20 -3.12 -12.20 -14.10
N THR A 21 -3.66 -12.62 -12.96
CA THR A 21 -4.13 -11.71 -11.91
C THR A 21 -2.96 -10.93 -11.29
N GLN A 22 -1.79 -11.55 -11.11
CA GLN A 22 -0.58 -10.87 -10.63
C GLN A 22 -0.18 -9.72 -11.57
N GLU A 23 -0.10 -9.98 -12.87
CA GLU A 23 0.23 -8.97 -13.89
C GLU A 23 -0.76 -7.80 -13.83
N GLN A 24 -2.06 -8.09 -13.77
CA GLN A 24 -3.11 -7.06 -13.64
C GLN A 24 -3.02 -6.24 -12.34
N ILE A 25 -2.62 -6.86 -11.22
CA ILE A 25 -2.41 -6.13 -9.97
C ILE A 25 -1.28 -5.12 -10.13
N ILE A 26 -0.13 -5.55 -10.68
CA ILE A 26 1.04 -4.69 -10.86
C ILE A 26 0.71 -3.52 -11.81
N GLU A 27 0.05 -3.78 -12.94
CA GLU A 27 -0.38 -2.74 -13.87
C GLU A 27 -1.30 -1.71 -13.21
N LYS A 28 -2.29 -2.16 -12.41
CA LYS A 28 -3.22 -1.27 -11.73
C LYS A 28 -2.57 -0.46 -10.61
N LEU A 29 -1.57 -1.02 -9.94
CA LEU A 29 -0.79 -0.29 -8.94
C LEU A 29 0.09 0.78 -9.60
N ALA A 30 0.72 0.46 -10.75
CA ALA A 30 1.47 1.43 -11.53
C ALA A 30 0.57 2.57 -12.04
N TYR A 31 -0.61 2.22 -12.59
CA TYR A 31 -1.62 3.19 -13.00
C TYR A 31 -2.06 4.07 -11.83
N PHE A 32 -2.28 3.48 -10.65
CA PHE A 32 -2.64 4.23 -9.45
C PHE A 32 -1.57 5.26 -9.06
N ALA A 33 -0.28 4.90 -9.10
CA ALA A 33 0.79 5.82 -8.76
C ALA A 33 0.97 6.97 -9.76
N GLN A 34 0.75 6.69 -11.05
CA GLN A 34 0.77 7.70 -12.12
C GLN A 34 -0.41 8.67 -12.02
N ASN A 35 -1.56 8.22 -11.53
CA ASN A 35 -2.81 8.97 -11.49
C ASN A 35 -3.29 9.24 -10.05
N TYR A 36 -2.36 9.33 -9.10
CA TYR A 36 -2.68 9.34 -7.68
C TYR A 36 -3.64 10.48 -7.30
N GLU A 37 -3.38 11.70 -7.78
CA GLU A 37 -4.17 12.89 -7.42
C GLU A 37 -5.63 12.80 -7.85
N SER A 38 -5.92 12.19 -8.99
CA SER A 38 -7.29 11.99 -9.46
C SER A 38 -7.95 10.81 -8.74
N ILE A 39 -7.22 9.74 -8.45
CA ILE A 39 -7.78 8.52 -7.87
C ILE A 39 -8.03 8.65 -6.35
N ILE A 40 -7.18 9.36 -5.62
CA ILE A 40 -7.30 9.52 -4.16
C ILE A 40 -8.62 10.19 -3.74
N GLN A 41 -9.19 11.01 -4.63
CA GLN A 41 -10.46 11.71 -4.42
C GLN A 41 -11.69 10.85 -4.76
N THR A 42 -11.49 9.65 -5.32
CA THR A 42 -12.58 8.74 -5.71
C THR A 42 -13.00 7.82 -4.57
N LYS A 43 -14.20 7.24 -4.69
CA LYS A 43 -14.69 6.18 -3.78
C LYS A 43 -13.88 4.87 -3.87
N ASN A 44 -12.90 4.77 -4.76
CA ASN A 44 -12.03 3.60 -4.83
C ASN A 44 -10.95 3.63 -3.75
N VAL A 45 -10.69 4.78 -3.14
CA VAL A 45 -9.75 4.91 -2.02
C VAL A 45 -10.51 5.27 -0.75
N GLU A 46 -10.25 4.53 0.32
CA GLU A 46 -10.87 4.74 1.63
C GLU A 46 -9.78 4.70 2.71
N LYS A 47 -9.74 5.70 3.60
CA LYS A 47 -8.88 5.69 4.79
C LYS A 47 -9.43 4.66 5.80
N LEU A 48 -8.57 3.87 6.43
CA LEU A 48 -8.97 3.01 7.54
C LEU A 48 -9.27 3.87 8.77
N GLN A 49 -10.29 3.51 9.54
CA GLN A 49 -10.72 4.30 10.70
C GLN A 49 -9.56 4.49 11.69
N ASN A 50 -9.35 5.75 12.12
CA ASN A 50 -8.34 6.14 13.10
C ASN A 50 -6.89 5.77 12.73
N SER A 51 -6.58 5.63 11.43
CA SER A 51 -5.29 5.14 10.95
C SER A 51 -4.81 5.94 9.74
N ASP A 52 -3.50 6.15 9.57
CA ASP A 52 -2.94 6.75 8.34
C ASP A 52 -2.81 5.77 7.17
N VAL A 53 -3.37 4.57 7.34
CA VAL A 53 -3.45 3.54 6.32
C VAL A 53 -4.69 3.75 5.45
N TYR A 54 -4.50 3.56 4.14
CA TYR A 54 -5.54 3.62 3.14
C TYR A 54 -5.74 2.27 2.47
N LYS A 55 -6.92 2.11 1.89
CA LYS A 55 -7.31 0.96 1.08
C LYS A 55 -7.71 1.43 -0.31
N TYR A 56 -7.10 0.84 -1.34
CA TYR A 56 -7.45 1.05 -2.73
C TYR A 56 -8.15 -0.18 -3.32
N ARG A 57 -9.26 0.04 -4.04
CA ARG A 57 -10.01 -0.98 -4.77
C ARG A 57 -9.38 -1.25 -6.14
N LEU A 58 -8.58 -2.30 -6.24
CA LEU A 58 -8.00 -2.76 -7.52
C LEU A 58 -9.04 -3.45 -8.41
N SER A 59 -9.94 -4.21 -7.81
CA SER A 59 -11.07 -4.87 -8.49
C SER A 59 -12.23 -5.05 -7.51
N LEU A 60 -13.31 -5.71 -7.92
CA LEU A 60 -14.42 -6.03 -7.00
C LEU A 60 -13.92 -6.79 -5.77
N ASP A 61 -12.98 -7.72 -5.96
CA ASP A 61 -12.54 -8.67 -4.93
C ASP A 61 -11.13 -8.44 -4.40
N ILE A 62 -10.35 -7.50 -4.97
CA ILE A 62 -8.96 -7.27 -4.57
C ILE A 62 -8.79 -5.86 -3.99
N ARG A 63 -8.06 -5.76 -2.88
CA ARG A 63 -7.72 -4.51 -2.20
C ARG A 63 -6.21 -4.40 -2.03
N ALA A 64 -5.67 -3.23 -2.33
CA ALA A 64 -4.33 -2.85 -1.92
C ALA A 64 -4.41 -2.00 -0.65
N ILE A 65 -3.56 -2.29 0.32
CA ILE A 65 -3.42 -1.51 1.55
C ILE A 65 -2.12 -0.74 1.47
N PHE A 66 -2.18 0.57 1.69
CA PHE A 66 -1.05 1.44 1.45
C PHE A 66 -0.99 2.63 2.41
N ILE A 67 0.17 3.26 2.46
CA ILE A 67 0.37 4.58 3.04
C ILE A 67 1.02 5.49 2.00
N THR A 68 0.91 6.80 2.21
CA THR A 68 1.74 7.77 1.51
C THR A 68 2.87 8.23 2.41
N TYR A 69 4.06 8.29 1.85
CA TYR A 69 5.25 8.77 2.53
C TYR A 69 5.91 9.85 1.66
N TYR A 70 6.33 10.94 2.27
CA TYR A 70 6.93 12.07 1.57
C TYR A 70 8.36 12.25 2.05
N GLU A 71 9.32 12.11 1.13
CA GLU A 71 10.71 12.52 1.34
C GLU A 71 10.95 13.83 0.61
N TYR A 72 11.08 14.93 1.36
CA TYR A 72 11.13 16.29 0.81
C TYR A 72 9.91 16.57 -0.09
N GLU A 73 10.12 16.68 -1.41
CA GLU A 73 9.07 16.94 -2.40
C GLU A 73 8.62 15.66 -3.13
N ASN A 74 9.25 14.51 -2.84
CA ASN A 74 8.95 13.25 -3.51
C ASN A 74 7.92 12.44 -2.72
N GLY A 75 6.70 12.39 -3.25
CA GLY A 75 5.63 11.53 -2.71
C GLY A 75 5.75 10.08 -3.20
N ILE A 76 5.76 9.15 -2.26
CA ILE A 76 5.86 7.71 -2.46
C ILE A 76 4.58 7.03 -1.95
N ILE A 77 4.00 6.17 -2.77
CA ILE A 77 2.92 5.25 -2.38
C ILE A 77 3.58 3.93 -1.99
N VAL A 78 3.39 3.54 -0.73
CA VAL A 78 3.98 2.33 -0.16
C VAL A 78 2.89 1.28 0.02
N ILE A 79 2.90 0.24 -0.81
CA ILE A 79 1.96 -0.88 -0.73
C ILE A 79 2.41 -1.85 0.36
N LEU A 80 1.64 -1.92 1.44
CA LEU A 80 1.91 -2.73 2.64
C LEU A 80 1.35 -4.15 2.49
N SER A 81 0.22 -4.30 1.79
CA SER A 81 -0.45 -5.60 1.59
C SER A 81 -1.34 -5.56 0.35
N VAL A 82 -1.52 -6.72 -0.29
CA VAL A 82 -2.56 -6.94 -1.31
C VAL A 82 -3.36 -8.16 -0.91
N THR A 83 -4.67 -8.01 -0.80
CA THR A 83 -5.52 -9.08 -0.25
C THR A 83 -6.92 -9.07 -0.84
N SER A 84 -7.69 -10.11 -0.54
CA SER A 84 -9.09 -10.18 -0.92
C SER A 84 -9.94 -9.16 -0.15
N ARG A 85 -11.06 -8.74 -0.74
CA ARG A 85 -12.03 -7.82 -0.14
C ARG A 85 -12.41 -8.26 1.27
N GLN A 86 -12.72 -9.54 1.45
CA GLN A 86 -13.17 -10.07 2.76
C GLN A 86 -12.09 -9.95 3.83
N ASN A 87 -10.83 -10.14 3.48
CA ASN A 87 -9.72 -10.07 4.43
C ASN A 87 -9.35 -8.64 4.80
N ALA A 88 -9.52 -7.67 3.89
CA ALA A 88 -9.19 -6.28 4.12
C ALA A 88 -10.00 -5.62 5.26
N TYR A 89 -11.18 -6.14 5.60
CA TYR A 89 -12.05 -5.60 6.66
C TYR A 89 -11.97 -6.36 8.00
N LYS A 90 -11.13 -7.39 8.11
CA LYS A 90 -10.99 -8.13 9.38
C LYS A 90 -10.20 -7.27 10.38
N SER A 91 -10.74 -7.07 11.58
CA SER A 91 -10.10 -6.27 12.64
C SER A 91 -8.67 -6.73 12.96
N THR A 92 -8.43 -8.05 13.00
CA THR A 92 -7.09 -8.63 13.19
C THR A 92 -6.10 -8.26 12.08
N LYS A 93 -6.58 -7.94 10.89
CA LYS A 93 -5.75 -7.48 9.76
C LYS A 93 -5.51 -5.97 9.81
N MET A 94 -6.46 -5.18 10.32
CA MET A 94 -6.29 -3.73 10.47
C MET A 94 -5.09 -3.40 11.36
N GLN A 95 -4.96 -4.06 12.52
CA GLN A 95 -3.79 -3.89 13.39
C GLN A 95 -2.49 -4.31 12.70
N LYS A 96 -2.51 -5.39 11.90
CA LYS A 96 -1.34 -5.81 11.11
C LYS A 96 -0.91 -4.69 10.15
N TYR A 97 -1.84 -4.03 9.47
CA TYR A 97 -1.52 -2.96 8.52
C TYR A 97 -0.93 -1.73 9.20
N GLU A 98 -1.45 -1.36 10.36
CA GLU A 98 -0.88 -0.28 11.17
C GLU A 98 0.54 -0.60 11.63
N ASN A 99 0.78 -1.84 12.08
CA ASN A 99 2.11 -2.27 12.48
C ASN A 99 3.09 -2.19 11.30
N LEU A 100 2.69 -2.69 10.12
CA LEU A 100 3.49 -2.60 8.90
C LEU A 100 3.79 -1.14 8.51
N ALA A 101 2.80 -0.25 8.61
CA ALA A 101 2.99 1.17 8.36
C ALA A 101 3.99 1.79 9.35
N ASN A 102 3.81 1.53 10.64
CA ASN A 102 4.68 2.06 11.70
C ASN A 102 6.12 1.53 11.58
N ASP A 103 6.29 0.26 11.26
CA ASP A 103 7.61 -0.36 11.07
C ASP A 103 8.33 0.26 9.87
N PHE A 104 7.62 0.49 8.76
CA PHE A 104 8.15 1.21 7.60
C PHE A 104 8.55 2.63 7.97
N LEU A 105 7.68 3.39 8.63
CA LEU A 105 7.97 4.78 9.00
C LEU A 105 9.13 4.87 10.00
N LYS A 106 9.30 3.91 10.91
CA LYS A 106 10.44 3.86 11.84
C LYS A 106 11.76 3.61 11.10
N SER A 107 11.79 2.67 10.17
CA SER A 107 13.03 2.38 9.42
C SER A 107 13.47 3.56 8.55
N HIS A 108 12.52 4.38 8.07
CA HIS A 108 12.79 5.54 7.20
C HIS A 108 12.95 6.87 7.96
N LYS A 109 12.64 6.92 9.27
CA LYS A 109 12.86 8.10 10.13
C LYS A 109 14.26 8.17 10.77
N THR A 110 15.13 7.19 10.54
CA THR A 110 16.49 7.22 11.09
C THR A 110 17.35 8.22 10.29
N PRO A 111 17.99 9.23 10.92
CA PRO A 111 18.83 10.17 10.19
C PRO A 111 20.00 9.43 9.56
N LYS A 112 20.13 9.49 8.23
CA LYS A 112 21.40 9.22 7.55
C LYS A 112 22.39 10.32 7.97
N LYS A 113 23.12 10.13 9.07
CA LYS A 113 24.51 10.57 9.32
C LYS A 113 24.91 10.40 10.79
N GLU A 114 25.87 9.51 11.03
CA GLU A 114 27.12 9.94 11.65
C GLU A 114 28.25 9.42 10.76
N ILE A 115 28.68 10.23 9.80
CA ILE A 115 30.04 10.13 9.28
C ILE A 115 30.86 10.99 10.24
N LYS A 116 31.63 10.35 11.11
CA LYS A 116 32.70 11.00 11.87
C LYS A 116 33.89 11.25 10.96
#